data_AF-A0A538N0G2-F1
#
_entry.id   AF-A0A538N0G2-F1
#
_cell.length_a   1.000
_cell.length_b   1.000
_cell.length_c   1.000
_cell.angle_alpha   90.00
_cell.angle_beta   90.00
_cell.angle_gamma   90.00
#
_symmetry.space_group_name_H-M   'P 1'
#
loop_
_entity.id
_entity.type
_entity.pdbx_description
1 polymer ?
#
loop_
_entity_poly.entity_id
_entity_poly.type
_entity_poly.pdbx_seq_one_letter_code
_entity_poly.pdbx_strand_id
1 'polypeptide(L)'
;MGNDELLVVVAGRPTLRRPEGERELRPGDCIHFPSGEPGAHQVINRSADEARVLLVSNFSLPRAAVQVDSRKMMIRWGVGPDEREWFPLDASTDHWAGE
;
A
#
# COMPACT_ATOMS: atom_id res chain seq x y z
N MET A 1 -11.50 -4.01 8.94
CA MET A 1 -10.09 -3.59 9.04
C MET A 1 -9.68 -3.09 7.68
N GLY A 2 -9.07 -1.92 7.60
CA GLY A 2 -8.71 -1.32 6.33
C GLY A 2 -8.36 0.14 6.57
N ASN A 3 -7.31 0.60 5.90
CA ASN A 3 -6.93 1.98 5.97
C ASN A 3 -7.11 2.58 4.57
N ASP A 4 -7.95 3.61 4.49
CA ASP A 4 -8.05 4.42 3.30
C ASP A 4 -6.79 5.30 3.22
N GLU A 5 -6.34 5.54 1.99
CA GLU A 5 -5.18 6.38 1.72
C GLU A 5 -5.52 7.41 0.64
N LEU A 6 -5.01 8.63 0.79
CA LEU A 6 -5.13 9.71 -0.19
C LEU A 6 -3.72 10.15 -0.57
N LEU A 7 -3.44 10.15 -1.87
CA LEU A 7 -2.22 10.70 -2.45
C LEU A 7 -2.51 12.05 -3.11
N VAL A 8 -1.64 13.01 -2.89
CA VAL A 8 -1.57 14.26 -3.66
C VAL A 8 -0.17 14.41 -4.25
N VAL A 9 -0.06 14.61 -5.56
CA VAL A 9 1.23 14.90 -6.19
C VAL A 9 1.58 16.38 -5.98
N VAL A 10 2.71 16.62 -5.31
CA VAL A 10 3.22 17.97 -5.03
C VAL A 10 4.16 18.44 -6.15
N ALA A 11 5.06 17.56 -6.60
CA ALA A 11 6.03 17.86 -7.66
C ALA A 11 6.43 16.59 -8.44
N GLY A 12 6.96 16.77 -9.66
CA GLY A 12 7.41 15.68 -10.53
C GLY A 12 6.25 14.95 -11.23
N ARG A 13 6.57 13.81 -11.86
CA ARG A 13 5.65 13.01 -12.68
C ARG A 13 5.73 11.51 -12.36
N PRO A 14 5.34 11.08 -11.14
CA PRO A 14 5.41 9.67 -10.78
C PRO A 14 4.40 8.84 -11.59
N THR A 15 4.72 7.58 -11.86
CA THR A 15 3.77 6.62 -12.41
C THR A 15 2.98 5.96 -11.28
N LEU A 16 1.67 5.96 -11.41
CA LEU A 16 0.76 5.16 -10.59
C LEU A 16 0.49 3.83 -11.28
N ARG A 17 0.80 2.72 -10.60
CA ARG A 17 0.43 1.37 -11.01
C ARG A 17 -0.71 0.86 -10.14
N ARG A 18 -1.72 0.27 -10.79
CA ARG A 18 -2.88 -0.40 -10.20
C ARG A 18 -3.11 -1.73 -10.93
N PRO A 19 -4.00 -2.61 -10.42
CA PRO A 19 -4.36 -3.85 -11.13
C PRO A 19 -4.85 -3.61 -12.56
N GLU A 20 -5.50 -2.47 -12.84
CA GLU A 20 -6.05 -2.15 -14.16
C GLU A 20 -4.99 -1.57 -15.12
N GLY A 21 -3.78 -1.29 -14.64
CA GLY A 21 -2.68 -0.78 -15.47
C GLY A 21 -1.92 0.38 -14.83
N GLU A 22 -1.18 1.08 -15.68
CA GLU A 22 -0.30 2.18 -15.28
C GLU A 22 -0.70 3.50 -15.92
N ARG A 23 -0.54 4.61 -15.19
CA ARG A 23 -0.65 5.96 -15.73
C ARG A 23 0.30 6.94 -15.04
N GLU A 24 0.81 7.90 -15.80
CA GLU A 24 1.56 9.02 -15.24
C GLU A 24 0.62 9.96 -14.47
N LEU A 25 1.08 10.42 -13.30
CA LEU A 25 0.43 11.48 -12.54
C LEU A 25 1.17 12.82 -12.70
N ARG A 26 0.47 13.91 -12.44
CA ARG A 26 0.97 15.29 -12.56
C ARG A 26 0.78 16.05 -11.25
N PRO A 27 1.56 17.13 -11.00
CA PRO A 27 1.34 17.98 -9.84
C PRO A 27 -0.11 18.46 -9.76
N GLY A 28 -0.71 18.32 -8.57
CA GLY A 28 -2.12 18.59 -8.32
C GLY A 28 -3.06 17.39 -8.46
N ASP A 29 -2.61 16.25 -9.00
CA ASP A 29 -3.42 15.04 -9.03
C ASP A 29 -3.69 14.53 -7.60
N CYS A 30 -4.96 14.27 -7.30
CA CYS A 30 -5.44 13.73 -6.03
C CYS A 30 -6.06 12.35 -6.25
N ILE A 31 -5.50 11.32 -5.62
CA ILE A 31 -5.87 9.92 -5.85
C ILE A 31 -6.31 9.28 -4.54
N HIS A 32 -7.56 8.84 -4.48
CA HIS A 32 -8.07 8.05 -3.37
C HIS A 32 -7.80 6.55 -3.59
N PHE A 33 -7.38 5.87 -2.51
CA PHE A 33 -7.18 4.43 -2.41
C PHE A 33 -8.08 3.90 -1.29
N PRO A 34 -9.27 3.37 -1.63
CA PRO A 34 -10.15 2.81 -0.62
C PRO A 34 -9.55 1.55 0.00
N SER A 35 -9.93 1.25 1.22
CA SER A 35 -9.58 0.00 1.89
C SER A 35 -9.96 -1.23 1.05
N GLY A 36 -9.05 -2.21 0.97
CA GLY A 36 -9.26 -3.47 0.26
C GLY A 36 -8.59 -3.51 -1.12
N GLU A 37 -8.93 -4.54 -1.89
CA GLU A 37 -8.34 -4.82 -3.21
C GLU A 37 -8.43 -3.64 -4.20
N PRO A 38 -9.55 -2.88 -4.28
CA PRO A 38 -9.63 -1.71 -5.19
C PRO A 38 -8.65 -0.58 -4.85
N GLY A 39 -8.08 -0.58 -3.65
CA GLY A 39 -7.04 0.36 -3.22
C GLY A 39 -5.62 -0.09 -3.51
N ALA A 40 -5.40 -1.29 -4.08
CA ALA A 40 -4.06 -1.78 -4.38
C ALA A 40 -3.33 -0.83 -5.33
N HIS A 41 -2.15 -0.35 -4.92
CA HIS A 41 -1.40 0.63 -5.70
C HIS A 41 0.10 0.56 -5.46
N GLN A 42 0.87 1.08 -6.41
CA GLN A 42 2.27 1.42 -6.25
C GLN A 42 2.54 2.76 -6.94
N VAL A 43 3.34 3.60 -6.30
CA VAL A 43 3.81 4.88 -6.86
C VAL A 43 5.29 4.71 -7.19
N ILE A 44 5.65 4.93 -8.45
CA ILE A 44 6.99 4.65 -8.98
C ILE A 44 7.51 5.93 -9.62
N ASN A 45 8.68 6.40 -9.19
CA ASN A 45 9.39 7.44 -9.90
C ASN A 45 10.35 6.80 -10.92
N ARG A 46 10.07 6.95 -12.23
CA ARG A 46 10.94 6.45 -13.32
C ARG A 46 11.76 7.56 -13.98
N SER A 47 11.59 8.82 -13.58
CA SER A 47 12.37 9.94 -14.12
C SER A 47 13.70 10.11 -13.40
N ALA A 48 14.62 10.85 -14.02
CA ALA A 48 15.85 11.31 -13.38
C ALA A 48 15.58 12.39 -12.31
N ASP A 49 14.49 13.14 -12.45
CA ASP A 49 14.10 14.20 -11.53
C ASP A 49 13.34 13.66 -10.31
N GLU A 50 13.35 14.43 -9.21
CA GLU A 50 12.58 14.12 -8.00
C GLU A 50 11.06 14.19 -8.24
N ALA A 51 10.33 13.22 -7.69
CA ALA A 51 8.89 13.29 -7.49
C ALA A 51 8.58 13.43 -6.00
N ARG A 52 7.64 14.32 -5.65
CA ARG A 52 7.19 14.55 -4.27
C ARG A 52 5.69 14.34 -4.18
N VAL A 53 5.26 13.53 -3.22
CA VAL A 53 3.86 13.23 -2.95
C VAL A 53 3.55 13.42 -1.47
N LEU A 54 2.34 13.88 -1.17
CA LEU A 54 1.75 13.78 0.16
C LEU A 54 0.90 12.51 0.20
N LEU A 55 1.13 11.65 1.19
CA LEU A 55 0.30 10.48 1.47
C LEU A 55 -0.34 10.66 2.84
N VAL A 56 -1.67 10.56 2.90
CA VAL A 56 -2.45 10.64 4.14
C VAL A 56 -3.24 9.36 4.30
N SER A 57 -3.28 8.81 5.51
CA SER A 57 -4.06 7.63 5.83
C SER A 57 -4.84 7.86 7.11
N ASN A 58 -6.02 7.27 7.24
CA ASN A 58 -6.72 7.18 8.52
C ASN A 58 -5.96 6.34 9.58
N PHE A 59 -4.91 5.62 9.15
CA PHE A 59 -3.90 4.90 9.94
C PHE A 59 -4.39 4.37 11.29
N SER A 60 -4.77 3.09 11.32
CA SER A 60 -5.08 2.35 12.55
C SER A 60 -4.10 1.18 12.77
N LEU A 61 -3.86 0.83 14.04
CA LEU A 61 -3.08 -0.35 14.47
C LEU A 61 -3.96 -1.30 15.31
N PRO A 62 -3.75 -2.64 15.25
CA PRO A 62 -2.91 -3.32 14.26
C PRO A 62 -3.52 -3.24 12.84
N ARG A 63 -2.67 -3.28 11.81
CA ARG A 63 -3.12 -3.31 10.40
C ARG A 63 -2.49 -4.44 9.63
N ALA A 64 -3.19 -4.85 8.57
CA ALA A 64 -2.65 -5.70 7.53
C ALA A 64 -2.51 -4.92 6.21
N ALA A 65 -1.54 -5.31 5.38
CA ALA A 65 -1.42 -4.87 4.00
C ALA A 65 -0.98 -6.04 3.11
N VAL A 66 -1.61 -6.18 1.95
CA VAL A 66 -1.31 -7.26 1.01
C VAL A 66 -0.41 -6.75 -0.10
N GLN A 67 0.70 -7.46 -0.35
CA GLN A 67 1.46 -7.35 -1.58
C GLN A 67 0.89 -8.34 -2.60
N VAL A 68 0.11 -7.81 -3.56
CA VAL A 68 -0.61 -8.61 -4.56
C VAL A 68 0.36 -9.44 -5.41
N ASP A 69 1.42 -8.81 -5.95
CA ASP A 69 2.37 -9.47 -6.85
C ASP A 69 3.10 -10.64 -6.20
N SER A 70 3.54 -10.48 -4.94
CA SER A 70 4.34 -11.49 -4.24
C SER A 70 3.51 -12.45 -3.39
N ARG A 71 2.18 -12.23 -3.35
CA ARG A 71 1.20 -13.00 -2.56
C ARG A 71 1.58 -13.11 -1.08
N LYS A 72 1.92 -11.97 -0.47
CA LYS A 72 2.25 -11.88 0.95
C LYS A 72 1.39 -10.85 1.66
N MET A 73 1.11 -11.10 2.92
CA MET A 73 0.48 -10.14 3.82
C MET A 73 1.48 -9.70 4.88
N MET A 74 1.59 -8.41 5.10
CA MET A 74 2.23 -7.87 6.31
C MET A 74 1.17 -7.63 7.36
N ILE A 75 1.45 -8.00 8.60
CA ILE A 75 0.72 -7.56 9.78
C ILE A 75 1.66 -6.69 10.62
N ARG A 76 1.18 -5.53 11.07
CA ARG A 76 1.93 -4.57 11.88
C ARG A 76 1.12 -4.17 13.10
N TRP A 77 1.79 -4.12 14.26
CA TRP A 77 1.20 -3.77 15.56
C TRP A 77 1.83 -2.53 16.22
N GLY A 78 2.84 -1.92 15.58
CA GLY A 78 3.46 -0.69 16.05
C GLY A 78 4.02 0.16 14.90
N VAL A 79 4.82 1.19 15.18
CA VAL A 79 5.41 2.10 14.16
C VAL A 79 6.90 1.83 13.91
N GLY A 80 7.55 1.07 14.77
CA GLY A 80 8.94 0.67 14.66
C GLY A 80 9.23 -0.20 13.44
N PRO A 81 10.50 -0.32 13.03
CA PRO A 81 10.89 -1.12 11.87
C PRO A 81 10.56 -2.61 12.04
N ASP A 82 10.69 -3.14 13.25
CA ASP A 82 10.55 -4.58 13.54
C ASP A 82 9.18 -4.94 14.14
N GLU A 83 8.27 -3.97 14.29
CA GLU A 83 6.92 -4.19 14.82
C GLU A 83 5.94 -4.65 13.72
N ARG A 84 6.40 -5.60 12.91
CA ARG A 84 5.68 -6.19 11.78
C ARG A 84 6.21 -7.57 11.42
N GLU A 85 5.36 -8.39 10.81
CA GLU A 85 5.73 -9.70 10.25
C GLU A 85 5.08 -9.93 8.89
N TRP A 86 5.66 -10.81 8.08
CA TRP A 86 5.19 -11.16 6.74
C TRP A 86 4.78 -12.63 6.66
N PHE A 87 3.62 -12.88 6.08
CA PHE A 87 3.06 -14.21 5.89
C PHE A 87 2.74 -14.46 4.41
N PRO A 88 2.99 -15.66 3.87
CA PRO A 88 2.38 -16.08 2.61
C PRO A 88 0.84 -16.06 2.70
N LEU A 89 0.14 -15.66 1.65
CA LEU A 89 -1.33 -15.62 1.65
C LEU A 89 -1.99 -17.00 1.72
N ASP A 90 -1.27 -18.06 1.36
CA ASP A 90 -1.72 -19.45 1.42
C ASP A 90 -1.36 -20.15 2.74
N ALA A 91 -0.79 -19.42 3.70
CA ALA A 91 -0.47 -19.95 5.03
C ALA A 91 -1.69 -20.01 5.99
N SER A 92 -2.91 -19.91 5.46
CA SER A 92 -4.12 -20.04 6.29
C SER A 92 -4.16 -21.43 6.93
N THR A 93 -4.47 -21.46 8.23
CA THR A 93 -4.60 -22.69 9.01
C THR A 93 -5.85 -22.62 9.87
N ASP A 94 -6.35 -23.78 10.27
CA ASP A 94 -7.50 -23.84 11.19
C ASP A 94 -7.12 -23.29 12.56
N HIS A 95 -8.10 -22.73 13.27
CA HIS A 95 -7.91 -22.10 14.59
C HIS A 95 -7.12 -22.97 15.58
N TRP A 96 -7.34 -24.29 15.57
CA TRP A 96 -6.74 -25.23 16.52
C TRP A 96 -5.48 -25.95 15.97
N ALA A 97 -5.00 -25.57 14.79
CA ALA A 97 -3.87 -26.25 14.19
C ALA A 97 -2.56 -25.94 14.96
N GLY A 98 -2.00 -26.96 15.62
CA GLY A 98 -0.72 -26.85 16.33
C GLY A 98 -0.79 -26.36 17.78
N GLU A 99 -1.99 -26.23 18.36
CA GLU A 99 -2.21 -26.05 19.80
C GLU A 99 -2.29 -27.38 20.57
#